data_AF-A0A7C5AEA3-F1
#
_entry.id   AF-A0A7C5AEA3-F1
#
_cell.length_a   1.000
_cell.length_b   1.000
_cell.length_c   1.000
_cell.angle_alpha   90.00
_cell.angle_beta   90.00
_cell.angle_gamma   90.00
#
_symmetry.space_group_name_H-M   'P 1'
#
loop_
_entity.id
_entity.type
_entity.pdbx_description
1 polymer ?
#
loop_
_entity_poly.entity_id
_entity_poly.type
_entity_poly.pdbx_seq_one_letter_code
_entity_poly.pdbx_strand_id
1 'polypeptide(L)'
;MSSKNPPRPRPSKSVQRILLITRRDEFCERFARGLRALRARGLEISAQVAPTAHAALHHLESHNAGLLIVDCAVEDLSAPTLLREVRRIHPSMPAAAVVDGLDPMLRGSLRSQGFQACFALEEALLVDFPRRILEEFTDSSVGATSNDEEDVSKTLDALREPAILVDSEGGILHANPAFLADLEVDSDEVIHRRLSEFFPELSLRTWRRLEPGAGPLCEMKRPSGNRKTVEVRCLAVTKGKFAPRALLVVG
;
A
#
# COMPACT_ATOMS: atom_id res chain seq x y z
N MET A 1 -1.00 49.02 3.30
CA MET A 1 -1.09 48.39 1.97
C MET A 1 -1.04 46.88 2.16
N SER A 2 -2.20 46.22 2.25
CA SER A 2 -2.28 44.77 2.45
C SER A 2 -2.05 44.05 1.12
N SER A 3 -0.91 43.37 1.02
CA SER A 3 -0.61 42.43 -0.05
C SER A 3 -1.55 41.22 0.07
N LYS A 4 -2.57 41.16 -0.80
CA LYS A 4 -3.39 39.96 -1.00
C LYS A 4 -2.59 39.03 -1.91
N ASN A 5 -1.93 38.04 -1.32
CA ASN A 5 -1.42 36.91 -2.10
C ASN A 5 -2.60 36.22 -2.81
N PRO A 6 -2.49 35.92 -4.12
CA PRO A 6 -3.53 35.18 -4.82
C PRO A 6 -3.63 33.77 -4.25
N PRO A 7 -4.84 33.18 -4.20
CA PRO A 7 -5.02 31.81 -3.75
C PRO A 7 -4.21 30.87 -4.64
N ARG A 8 -3.41 30.00 -4.04
CA ARG A 8 -2.67 28.95 -4.76
C ARG A 8 -3.66 28.12 -5.59
N PRO A 9 -3.33 27.79 -6.85
CA PRO A 9 -4.19 26.92 -7.67
C PRO A 9 -4.32 25.58 -6.96
N ARG A 10 -5.56 25.13 -6.76
CA ARG A 10 -5.84 23.77 -6.29
C ARG A 10 -5.32 22.79 -7.35
N PRO A 11 -4.62 21.70 -6.99
CA PRO A 11 -4.24 20.69 -7.95
C PRO A 11 -5.51 20.19 -8.65
N SER A 12 -5.51 20.25 -10.00
CA SER A 12 -6.60 19.72 -10.80
C SER A 12 -6.73 18.23 -10.51
N LYS A 13 -7.91 17.79 -10.03
CA LYS A 13 -8.20 16.37 -9.84
C LYS A 13 -8.12 15.67 -11.20
N SER A 14 -7.07 14.89 -11.45
CA SER A 14 -6.96 14.13 -12.69
C SER A 14 -8.01 13.01 -12.68
N VAL A 15 -8.89 12.97 -13.67
CA VAL A 15 -9.86 11.87 -13.83
C VAL A 15 -9.09 10.55 -13.97
N GLN A 16 -9.32 9.62 -13.04
CA GLN A 16 -8.68 8.31 -13.10
C GLN A 16 -9.46 7.39 -14.04
N ARG A 17 -8.82 6.99 -15.15
CA ARG A 17 -9.43 6.16 -16.19
C ARG A 17 -8.86 4.75 -16.13
N ILE A 18 -9.70 3.79 -15.80
CA ILE A 18 -9.33 2.38 -15.66
C ILE A 18 -9.78 1.63 -16.91
N LEU A 19 -8.91 0.78 -17.46
CA LEU A 19 -9.29 -0.26 -18.40
C LEU A 19 -9.25 -1.61 -17.69
N LEU A 20 -10.42 -2.23 -17.55
CA LEU A 20 -10.59 -3.55 -16.96
C LEU A 20 -10.75 -4.58 -18.08
N ILE A 21 -9.90 -5.59 -18.11
CA ILE A 21 -9.98 -6.70 -19.06
C ILE A 21 -10.49 -7.92 -18.32
N THR A 22 -11.72 -8.34 -18.58
CA THR A 22 -12.32 -9.55 -18.01
C THR A 22 -13.56 -9.97 -18.81
N ARG A 23 -13.88 -11.26 -18.77
CA ARG A 23 -15.15 -11.83 -19.26
C ARG A 23 -16.11 -12.22 -18.14
N ARG A 24 -15.74 -12.00 -16.88
CA ARG A 24 -16.55 -12.41 -15.73
C ARG A 24 -17.56 -11.33 -15.39
N ASP A 25 -18.83 -11.60 -15.66
CA ASP A 25 -19.92 -10.68 -15.35
C ASP A 25 -19.96 -10.30 -13.86
N GLU A 26 -19.74 -11.27 -12.97
CA GLU A 26 -19.71 -11.01 -11.53
C GLU A 26 -18.61 -9.99 -11.18
N PHE A 27 -17.43 -10.11 -11.79
CA PHE A 27 -16.34 -9.16 -11.53
C PHE A 27 -16.71 -7.77 -12.04
N CYS A 28 -17.25 -7.66 -13.26
CA CYS A 28 -17.74 -6.40 -13.82
C CYS A 28 -18.77 -5.72 -12.91
N GLU A 29 -19.76 -6.48 -12.41
CA GLU A 29 -20.82 -5.95 -11.55
C GLU A 29 -20.30 -5.47 -10.20
N ARG A 30 -19.46 -6.27 -9.54
CA ARG A 30 -18.86 -5.93 -8.24
C ARG A 30 -17.94 -4.73 -8.36
N PHE A 31 -17.12 -4.70 -9.40
CA PHE A 31 -16.23 -3.58 -9.70
C PHE A 31 -17.02 -2.29 -9.94
N ALA A 32 -18.06 -2.35 -10.78
CA ALA A 32 -18.94 -1.22 -11.04
C ALA A 32 -19.64 -0.70 -9.78
N ARG A 33 -20.06 -1.60 -8.88
CA ARG A 33 -20.64 -1.23 -7.58
C ARG A 33 -19.65 -0.46 -6.71
N GLY A 34 -18.42 -0.94 -6.59
CA GLY A 34 -17.37 -0.24 -5.85
C GLY A 34 -17.03 1.13 -6.45
N LEU A 35 -16.97 1.24 -7.77
CA LEU A 35 -16.77 2.53 -8.45
C LEU A 35 -17.88 3.54 -8.17
N ARG A 36 -19.15 3.10 -8.12
CA ARG A 36 -20.27 3.98 -7.75
C ARG A 36 -20.11 4.51 -6.32
N ALA A 37 -19.68 3.65 -5.38
CA ALA A 37 -19.41 4.07 -4.01
C ALA A 37 -18.29 5.12 -3.93
N LEU A 38 -17.22 4.97 -4.72
CA LEU A 38 -16.15 5.97 -4.81
C LEU A 38 -16.61 7.30 -5.42
N ARG A 39 -17.42 7.25 -6.50
CA ARG A 39 -18.00 8.45 -7.11
C ARG A 39 -18.91 9.20 -6.15
N ALA A 40 -19.72 8.49 -5.37
CA ALA A 40 -20.56 9.08 -4.34
C ALA A 40 -19.75 9.83 -3.26
N ARG A 41 -18.48 9.48 -3.09
CA ARG A 41 -17.52 10.16 -2.20
C ARG A 41 -16.75 11.29 -2.89
N GLY A 42 -17.09 11.64 -4.13
CA GLY A 42 -16.52 12.76 -4.87
C GLY A 42 -15.21 12.46 -5.62
N LEU A 43 -14.90 11.19 -5.87
CA LEU A 43 -13.78 10.79 -6.75
C LEU A 43 -14.21 10.81 -8.22
N GLU A 44 -13.40 11.46 -9.06
CA GLU A 44 -13.59 11.48 -10.51
C GLU A 44 -12.93 10.25 -11.14
N ILE A 45 -13.68 9.16 -11.23
CA ILE A 45 -13.21 7.87 -11.73
C ILE A 45 -14.13 7.29 -12.80
N SER A 46 -13.55 6.76 -13.87
CA SER A 46 -14.26 6.01 -14.91
C SER A 46 -13.56 4.68 -15.19
N ALA A 47 -14.34 3.65 -15.50
CA ALA A 47 -13.79 2.38 -15.97
C ALA A 47 -14.45 1.98 -17.29
N GLN A 48 -13.65 1.47 -18.20
CA GLN A 48 -14.08 0.77 -19.40
C GLN A 48 -13.77 -0.71 -19.24
N VAL A 49 -14.66 -1.55 -19.76
CA VAL A 49 -14.49 -3.01 -19.72
C VAL A 49 -14.21 -3.49 -21.14
N ALA A 50 -13.14 -4.25 -21.31
CA ALA A 50 -12.83 -4.96 -22.54
C ALA A 50 -12.92 -6.47 -22.28
N PRO A 51 -13.76 -7.21 -23.03
CA PRO A 51 -13.92 -8.65 -22.82
C PRO A 51 -12.75 -9.48 -23.38
N THR A 52 -11.88 -8.88 -24.18
CA THR A 52 -10.75 -9.57 -24.83
C THR A 52 -9.52 -8.69 -24.84
N ALA A 53 -8.33 -9.31 -24.95
CA ALA A 53 -7.08 -8.60 -25.11
C ALA A 53 -7.08 -7.72 -26.38
N HIS A 54 -7.64 -8.24 -27.49
CA HIS A 54 -7.75 -7.48 -28.74
C HIS A 54 -8.65 -6.24 -28.60
N ALA A 55 -9.80 -6.37 -27.94
CA ALA A 55 -10.68 -5.24 -27.69
C ALA A 55 -9.97 -4.19 -26.82
N ALA A 56 -9.20 -4.63 -25.81
CA ALA A 56 -8.43 -3.74 -24.96
C ALA A 56 -7.36 -2.96 -25.72
N LEU A 57 -6.62 -3.61 -26.62
CA LEU A 57 -5.61 -2.94 -27.46
C LEU A 57 -6.24 -1.90 -28.38
N HIS A 58 -7.35 -2.22 -29.04
CA HIS A 58 -8.10 -1.26 -29.86
C HIS A 58 -8.62 -0.06 -29.03
N HIS A 59 -9.04 -0.29 -27.78
CA HIS A 59 -9.39 0.78 -26.86
C HIS A 59 -8.20 1.68 -26.50
N LEU A 60 -7.02 1.10 -26.26
CA LEU A 60 -5.82 1.84 -25.89
C LEU A 60 -5.21 2.66 -27.03
N GLU A 61 -5.46 2.29 -28.28
CA GLU A 61 -5.08 3.08 -29.45
C GLU A 61 -5.95 4.34 -29.60
N SER A 62 -7.22 4.27 -29.20
CA SER A 62 -8.21 5.32 -29.39
C SER A 62 -8.49 6.16 -28.14
N HIS A 63 -8.12 5.68 -26.95
CA HIS A 63 -8.45 6.30 -25.67
C HIS A 63 -7.28 6.22 -24.69
N ASN A 64 -7.11 7.28 -23.89
CA ASN A 64 -6.11 7.32 -22.83
C ASN A 64 -6.66 6.70 -21.54
N ALA A 65 -6.15 5.52 -21.17
CA ALA A 65 -6.36 4.89 -19.87
C ALA A 65 -5.14 5.15 -18.96
N GLY A 66 -5.39 5.44 -17.69
CA GLY A 66 -4.35 5.68 -16.69
C GLY A 66 -3.98 4.46 -15.86
N LEU A 67 -4.75 3.38 -15.95
CA LEU A 67 -4.50 2.13 -15.22
C LEU A 67 -5.10 0.95 -15.99
N LEU A 68 -4.32 -0.12 -16.11
CA LEU A 68 -4.75 -1.41 -16.66
C LEU A 68 -5.00 -2.44 -15.55
N ILE A 69 -6.13 -3.13 -15.60
CA ILE A 69 -6.43 -4.29 -14.75
C ILE A 69 -6.70 -5.47 -15.66
N VAL A 70 -5.95 -6.56 -15.50
CA VAL A 70 -6.04 -7.73 -16.36
C VAL A 70 -6.48 -8.95 -15.55
N ASP A 71 -7.63 -9.51 -15.87
CA ASP A 71 -8.02 -10.86 -15.47
C ASP A 71 -7.22 -11.88 -16.30
N CYS A 72 -6.31 -12.61 -15.66
CA CYS A 72 -5.41 -13.53 -16.34
C CYS A 72 -6.12 -14.79 -16.87
N ALA A 73 -7.39 -15.01 -16.55
CA ALA A 73 -8.19 -16.09 -17.13
C ALA A 73 -8.68 -15.79 -18.55
N VAL A 74 -8.44 -14.59 -19.07
CA VAL A 74 -8.78 -14.23 -20.46
C VAL A 74 -7.88 -14.99 -21.44
N GLU A 75 -8.49 -15.87 -22.25
CA GLU A 75 -7.77 -16.88 -23.04
C GLU A 75 -7.15 -16.36 -24.35
N ASP A 76 -7.61 -15.24 -24.91
CA ASP A 76 -7.20 -14.82 -26.27
C ASP A 76 -5.75 -14.33 -26.36
N LEU A 77 -5.17 -13.90 -25.24
CA LEU A 77 -3.75 -13.59 -25.13
C LEU A 77 -3.31 -13.71 -23.68
N SER A 78 -2.15 -14.32 -23.43
CA SER A 78 -1.64 -14.40 -22.06
C SER A 78 -1.36 -13.00 -21.49
N ALA A 79 -1.75 -12.77 -20.24
CA ALA A 79 -1.61 -11.48 -19.57
C ALA A 79 -0.19 -10.85 -19.68
N PRO A 80 0.91 -11.61 -19.60
CA PRO A 80 2.26 -11.05 -19.76
C PRO A 80 2.58 -10.63 -21.20
N THR A 81 1.97 -11.30 -22.19
CA THR A 81 2.12 -10.93 -23.60
C THR A 81 1.30 -9.70 -23.91
N LEU A 82 0.07 -9.63 -23.41
CA LEU A 82 -0.76 -8.43 -23.47
C LEU A 82 -0.05 -7.22 -22.84
N LEU A 83 0.52 -7.36 -21.64
CA LEU A 83 1.24 -6.26 -20.99
C LEU A 83 2.43 -5.76 -21.84
N ARG A 84 3.14 -6.66 -22.53
CA ARG A 84 4.22 -6.28 -23.46
C ARG A 84 3.67 -5.45 -24.62
N GLU A 85 2.57 -5.85 -25.24
CA GLU A 85 1.94 -5.09 -26.33
C GLU A 85 1.41 -3.73 -25.84
N VAL A 86 0.76 -3.69 -24.67
CA VAL A 86 0.31 -2.43 -24.06
C VAL A 86 1.50 -1.49 -23.82
N ARG A 87 2.62 -2.01 -23.33
CA ARG A 87 3.83 -1.20 -23.08
C ARG A 87 4.51 -0.68 -24.34
N ARG A 88 4.28 -1.28 -25.51
CA ARG A 88 4.75 -0.71 -26.78
C ARG A 88 4.02 0.59 -27.12
N ILE A 89 2.74 0.67 -26.76
CA ILE A 89 1.87 1.83 -27.02
C ILE A 89 1.96 2.84 -25.87
N HIS A 90 1.95 2.34 -24.63
CA HIS A 90 1.95 3.11 -23.38
C HIS A 90 3.03 2.60 -22.41
N PRO A 91 4.31 3.00 -22.59
CA PRO A 91 5.45 2.41 -21.85
C PRO A 91 5.38 2.52 -20.33
N SER A 92 4.76 3.58 -19.82
CA SER A 92 4.66 3.87 -18.39
C SER A 92 3.32 3.48 -17.76
N MET A 93 2.43 2.81 -18.52
CA MET A 93 1.11 2.47 -18.00
C MET A 93 1.22 1.50 -16.81
N PRO A 94 0.65 1.84 -15.64
CA PRO A 94 0.56 0.91 -14.53
C PRO A 94 -0.43 -0.22 -14.85
N ALA A 95 -0.10 -1.43 -14.41
CA ALA A 95 -0.88 -2.63 -14.65
C ALA A 95 -0.97 -3.53 -13.42
N ALA A 96 -2.18 -4.02 -13.14
CA ALA A 96 -2.44 -5.06 -12.16
C ALA A 96 -2.90 -6.35 -12.83
N ALA A 97 -2.47 -7.48 -12.27
CA ALA A 97 -2.99 -8.79 -12.60
C ALA A 97 -4.02 -9.25 -11.56
N VAL A 98 -5.09 -9.88 -12.02
CA VAL A 98 -6.07 -10.61 -11.21
C VAL A 98 -6.00 -12.08 -11.63
N VAL A 99 -5.83 -12.98 -10.67
CA VAL A 99 -5.68 -14.42 -10.94
C VAL A 99 -6.55 -15.25 -10.00
N ASP A 100 -7.00 -16.41 -10.46
CA ASP A 100 -7.54 -17.44 -9.56
C ASP A 100 -6.39 -18.06 -8.76
N GLY A 101 -6.55 -18.19 -7.43
CA GLY A 101 -5.59 -18.92 -6.59
C GLY A 101 -4.18 -18.31 -6.57
N LEU A 102 -4.06 -17.03 -6.19
CA LEU A 102 -2.78 -16.32 -6.16
C LEU A 102 -1.83 -16.88 -5.08
N ASP A 103 -0.84 -17.65 -5.49
CA ASP A 103 0.26 -18.11 -4.63
C ASP A 103 1.53 -17.23 -4.72
N PRO A 104 2.51 -17.36 -3.80
CA PRO A 104 3.73 -16.56 -3.81
C PRO A 104 4.62 -16.72 -5.05
N MET A 105 4.68 -17.92 -5.65
CA MET A 105 5.47 -18.17 -6.85
C MET A 105 4.85 -17.50 -8.08
N LEU A 106 3.53 -17.66 -8.26
CA LEU A 106 2.79 -17.01 -9.34
C LEU A 106 2.86 -15.47 -9.22
N ARG A 107 2.70 -14.94 -8.00
CA ARG A 107 2.89 -13.52 -7.70
C ARG A 107 4.29 -13.03 -8.10
N GLY A 108 5.34 -13.77 -7.73
CA GLY A 108 6.71 -13.45 -8.09
C GLY A 108 6.94 -13.44 -9.60
N SER A 109 6.37 -14.43 -10.31
CA SER A 109 6.45 -14.53 -11.76
C SER A 109 5.80 -13.33 -12.46
N LEU A 110 4.56 -12.97 -12.09
CA LEU A 110 3.84 -11.85 -12.70
C LEU A 110 4.52 -10.51 -12.40
N ARG A 111 5.06 -10.32 -11.19
CA ARG A 111 5.85 -9.13 -10.87
C ARG A 111 7.13 -9.04 -11.70
N SER A 112 7.84 -10.15 -11.89
CA SER A 112 9.05 -10.16 -12.74
C SER A 112 8.76 -9.85 -14.21
N GLN A 113 7.53 -10.12 -14.66
CA GLN A 113 7.06 -9.80 -16.01
C GLN A 113 6.53 -8.37 -16.13
N GLY A 114 6.49 -7.63 -15.02
CA GLY A 114 6.25 -6.19 -15.01
C GLY A 114 4.92 -5.75 -14.41
N PHE A 115 4.04 -6.65 -13.97
CA PHE A 115 2.85 -6.23 -13.23
C PHE A 115 3.26 -5.60 -11.90
N GLN A 116 2.80 -4.38 -11.63
CA GLN A 116 3.14 -3.67 -10.39
C GLN A 116 2.32 -4.18 -9.21
N ALA A 117 1.16 -4.78 -9.47
CA ALA A 117 0.31 -5.39 -8.46
C ALA A 117 -0.32 -6.70 -8.94
N CYS A 118 -0.59 -7.62 -8.00
CA CYS A 118 -1.25 -8.89 -8.27
C CYS A 118 -2.26 -9.19 -7.17
N PHE A 119 -3.49 -9.51 -7.56
CA PHE A 119 -4.60 -9.77 -6.65
C PHE A 119 -5.21 -11.14 -6.94
N ALA A 120 -5.66 -11.82 -5.88
CA ALA A 120 -6.50 -12.99 -6.04
C ALA A 120 -7.90 -12.54 -6.51
N LEU A 121 -8.60 -13.36 -7.29
CA LEU A 121 -9.94 -13.04 -7.75
C LEU A 121 -10.92 -12.81 -6.59
N GLU A 122 -10.81 -13.61 -5.53
CA GLU A 122 -11.64 -13.49 -4.34
C GLU A 122 -11.51 -12.10 -3.70
N GLU A 123 -10.29 -11.53 -3.73
CA GLU A 123 -10.06 -10.15 -3.31
C GLU A 123 -10.66 -9.15 -4.29
N ALA A 124 -10.60 -9.44 -5.60
CA ALA A 124 -11.11 -8.58 -6.66
C ALA A 124 -12.65 -8.51 -6.71
N LEU A 125 -13.33 -9.53 -6.20
CA LEU A 125 -14.80 -9.58 -6.07
C LEU A 125 -15.34 -8.81 -4.85
N LEU A 126 -14.46 -8.31 -3.98
CA LEU A 126 -14.86 -7.45 -2.87
C LEU A 126 -15.31 -6.08 -3.40
N VAL A 127 -16.37 -5.52 -2.80
CA VAL A 127 -16.90 -4.20 -3.19
C VAL A 127 -15.87 -3.08 -3.02
N ASP A 128 -14.93 -3.25 -2.09
CA ASP A 128 -13.87 -2.27 -1.81
C ASP A 128 -12.64 -2.42 -2.71
N PHE A 129 -12.63 -3.41 -3.62
CA PHE A 129 -11.49 -3.65 -4.50
C PHE A 129 -11.11 -2.45 -5.38
N PRO A 130 -12.05 -1.69 -6.00
CA PRO A 130 -11.69 -0.48 -6.74
C PRO A 130 -10.93 0.53 -5.86
N ARG A 131 -11.26 0.66 -4.57
CA ARG A 131 -10.51 1.56 -3.68
C ARG A 131 -9.10 1.03 -3.48
N ARG A 132 -8.97 -0.24 -3.12
CA ARG A 132 -7.68 -0.90 -2.85
C ARG A 132 -6.73 -0.81 -4.04
N ILE A 133 -7.24 -1.01 -5.25
CA ILE A 133 -6.40 -0.93 -6.44
C ILE A 133 -6.00 0.49 -6.76
N LEU A 134 -6.87 1.49 -6.58
CA LEU A 134 -6.46 2.88 -6.78
C LEU A 134 -5.35 3.27 -5.82
N GLU A 135 -5.50 2.94 -4.54
CA GLU A 135 -4.44 3.11 -3.53
C GLU A 135 -3.15 2.42 -4.02
N GLU A 136 -3.28 1.20 -4.57
CA GLU A 136 -2.17 0.46 -5.18
C GLU A 136 -1.41 1.20 -6.29
N PHE A 137 -2.01 2.20 -6.94
CA PHE A 137 -1.39 2.91 -8.08
C PHE A 137 -1.29 4.43 -7.93
N THR A 138 -1.97 5.03 -6.95
CA THR A 138 -1.80 6.47 -6.62
C THR A 138 -0.54 6.71 -5.79
N ASP A 139 -0.08 5.70 -5.05
CA ASP A 139 1.02 5.87 -4.09
C ASP A 139 2.41 5.68 -4.71
N SER A 140 2.54 5.84 -6.03
CA SER A 140 3.85 6.12 -6.66
C SER A 140 4.09 7.62 -6.87
N SER A 141 3.11 8.51 -6.61
CA SER A 141 3.32 9.97 -6.75
C SER A 141 2.41 10.87 -5.90
N VAL A 142 1.54 10.35 -5.04
CA VAL A 142 0.79 11.18 -4.07
C VAL A 142 1.13 10.66 -2.69
N GLY A 143 1.82 11.50 -1.91
CA GLY A 143 2.30 11.16 -0.59
C GLY A 143 1.20 10.60 0.30
N ALA A 144 1.61 9.77 1.25
CA ALA A 144 0.93 9.69 2.53
C ALA A 144 0.46 11.10 2.89
N THR A 145 -0.84 11.27 3.10
CA THR A 145 -1.33 12.50 3.70
C THR A 145 -0.57 12.66 5.00
N SER A 146 0.26 13.69 5.09
CA SER A 146 1.05 14.05 6.27
C SER A 146 0.23 14.07 7.56
N ASN A 147 -1.10 14.14 7.46
CA ASN A 147 -2.02 14.12 8.58
C ASN A 147 -2.13 12.75 9.27
N ASP A 148 -2.08 11.62 8.55
CA ASP A 148 -2.31 10.30 9.19
C ASP A 148 -1.09 9.85 10.01
N GLU A 149 0.12 10.10 9.52
CA GLU A 149 1.35 9.85 10.27
C GLU A 149 1.47 10.82 11.45
N GLU A 150 1.19 12.12 11.25
CA GLU A 150 1.24 13.12 12.31
C GLU A 150 0.21 12.83 13.43
N ASP A 151 -0.99 12.37 13.09
CA ASP A 151 -2.02 12.00 14.07
C ASP A 151 -1.67 10.71 14.83
N VAL A 152 -1.03 9.74 14.17
CA VAL A 152 -0.55 8.52 14.82
C VAL A 152 0.65 8.81 15.71
N SER A 153 1.61 9.62 15.26
CA SER A 153 2.76 10.05 16.07
C SER A 153 2.31 10.83 17.31
N LYS A 154 1.34 11.76 17.18
CA LYS A 154 0.72 12.43 18.34
C LYS A 154 0.06 11.46 19.31
N THR A 155 -0.59 10.41 18.79
CA THR A 155 -1.21 9.37 19.62
C THR A 155 -0.16 8.55 20.36
N LEU A 156 0.94 8.19 19.70
CA LEU A 156 2.07 7.48 20.30
C LEU A 156 2.80 8.31 21.35
N ASP A 157 2.98 9.61 21.10
CA ASP A 157 3.59 10.56 22.05
C ASP A 157 2.77 10.73 23.33
N ALA A 158 1.46 10.49 23.26
CA ALA A 158 0.59 10.52 24.42
C ALA A 158 0.66 9.24 25.28
N LEU A 159 1.26 8.15 24.77
CA LEU A 159 1.43 6.91 25.53
C LEU A 159 2.53 7.07 26.58
N ARG A 160 2.33 6.44 27.75
CA ARG A 160 3.33 6.41 28.82
C ARG A 160 4.33 5.28 28.65
N GLU A 161 3.90 4.24 27.95
CA GLU A 161 4.69 3.06 27.63
C GLU A 161 5.59 3.33 26.41
N PRO A 162 6.80 2.76 26.38
CA PRO A 162 7.67 2.82 25.22
C PRO A 162 6.98 2.31 23.95
N ALA A 163 6.93 3.12 22.90
CA ALA A 163 6.32 2.76 21.64
C ALA A 163 7.05 3.36 20.43
N ILE A 164 7.05 2.62 19.33
CA ILE A 164 7.63 3.03 18.05
C ILE A 164 6.66 2.77 16.91
N LEU A 165 6.74 3.61 15.89
CA LEU A 165 6.06 3.42 14.61
C LEU A 165 7.05 2.86 13.61
N VAL A 166 6.68 1.76 12.95
CA VAL A 166 7.57 1.04 12.03
C VAL A 166 6.89 0.84 10.68
N ASP A 167 7.63 1.05 9.61
CA ASP A 167 7.16 0.84 8.24
C ASP A 167 7.10 -0.66 7.84
N SER A 168 6.62 -0.93 6.62
CA SER A 168 6.50 -2.29 6.07
C SER A 168 7.83 -3.01 5.79
N GLU A 169 8.93 -2.26 5.79
CA GLU A 169 10.30 -2.75 5.63
C GLU A 169 11.05 -2.87 6.96
N GLY A 170 10.43 -2.51 8.08
CA GLY A 170 11.07 -2.55 9.39
C GLY A 170 11.93 -1.32 9.71
N GLY A 171 11.77 -0.23 8.95
CA GLY A 171 12.36 1.08 9.28
C GLY A 171 11.54 1.81 10.33
N ILE A 172 12.21 2.41 11.31
CA ILE A 172 11.54 3.19 12.37
C ILE A 172 11.19 4.56 11.79
N LEU A 173 9.91 4.90 11.79
CA LEU A 173 9.39 6.20 11.34
C LEU A 173 9.29 7.20 12.48
N HIS A 174 8.86 6.72 13.67
CA HIS A 174 8.67 7.54 14.86
C HIS A 174 8.97 6.75 16.13
N ALA A 175 9.43 7.42 17.17
CA ALA A 175 9.65 6.85 18.49
C ALA A 175 9.14 7.81 19.56
N ASN A 176 8.31 7.34 20.47
CA ASN A 176 7.76 8.20 21.51
C ASN A 176 8.81 8.52 22.59
N PRO A 177 8.60 9.58 23.40
CA PRO A 177 9.56 9.97 24.43
C PRO A 177 9.88 8.87 25.45
N ALA A 178 8.90 8.00 25.77
CA ALA A 178 9.11 6.89 26.69
C ALA A 178 10.12 5.86 26.15
N PHE A 179 10.07 5.58 24.85
CA PHE A 179 11.04 4.68 24.20
C PHE A 179 12.43 5.29 24.12
N LEU A 180 12.52 6.57 23.76
CA LEU A 180 13.79 7.31 23.72
C LEU A 180 14.45 7.36 25.11
N ALA A 181 13.66 7.60 26.15
CA ALA A 181 14.12 7.57 27.53
C ALA A 181 14.59 6.17 27.98
N ASP A 182 13.88 5.09 27.60
CA ASP A 182 14.29 3.72 27.95
C ASP A 182 15.55 3.27 27.19
N LEU A 183 15.82 3.86 26.01
CA LEU A 183 17.06 3.65 25.25
C LEU A 183 18.20 4.61 25.62
N GLU A 184 17.91 5.70 26.33
CA GLU A 184 18.85 6.78 26.67
C GLU A 184 19.49 7.43 25.42
N VAL A 185 18.67 7.69 24.40
CA VAL A 185 19.10 8.29 23.12
C VAL A 185 18.15 9.36 22.62
N ASP A 186 18.63 10.20 21.71
CA ASP A 186 17.82 11.18 21.00
C ASP A 186 17.07 10.57 19.80
N SER A 187 16.03 11.25 19.34
CA SER A 187 15.18 10.82 18.21
C SER A 187 15.98 10.53 16.95
N ASP A 188 16.97 11.38 16.66
CA ASP A 188 17.75 11.33 15.42
C ASP A 188 18.67 10.09 15.36
N GLU A 189 18.94 9.47 16.51
CA GLU A 189 19.71 8.22 16.61
C GLU A 189 18.87 6.96 16.41
N VAL A 190 17.54 7.11 16.29
CA VAL A 190 16.58 6.00 16.23
C VAL A 190 15.76 6.05 14.94
N ILE A 191 15.28 7.22 14.55
CA ILE A 191 14.49 7.40 13.33
C ILE A 191 15.33 6.98 12.10
N HIS A 192 14.70 6.31 11.14
CA HIS A 192 15.27 5.74 9.92
C HIS A 192 16.22 4.56 10.12
N ARG A 193 16.50 4.14 11.36
CA ARG A 193 17.21 2.89 11.63
C ARG A 193 16.29 1.69 11.54
N ARG A 194 16.90 0.50 11.43
CA ARG A 194 16.14 -0.75 11.34
C ARG A 194 15.74 -1.23 12.73
N LEU A 195 14.50 -1.70 12.85
CA LEU A 195 13.97 -2.34 14.06
C LEU A 195 14.90 -3.43 14.58
N SER A 196 15.49 -4.22 13.68
CA SER A 196 16.40 -5.33 14.02
C SER A 196 17.70 -4.90 14.70
N GLU A 197 18.07 -3.63 14.66
CA GLU A 197 19.25 -3.11 15.36
C GLU A 197 19.00 -3.01 16.88
N PHE A 198 17.75 -2.74 17.26
CA PHE A 198 17.31 -2.65 18.65
C PHE A 198 16.69 -3.96 19.14
N PHE A 199 16.08 -4.73 18.24
CA PHE A 199 15.45 -6.03 18.53
C PHE A 199 15.95 -7.10 17.55
N PRO A 200 17.13 -7.70 17.79
CA PRO A 200 17.76 -8.64 16.84
C PRO A 200 16.88 -9.85 16.48
N GLU A 201 15.98 -10.23 17.38
CA GLU A 201 15.06 -11.36 17.23
C GLU A 201 13.85 -11.03 16.33
N LEU A 202 13.55 -9.75 16.16
CA LEU A 202 12.49 -9.26 15.28
C LEU A 202 13.01 -9.06 13.86
N SER A 203 13.33 -10.19 13.20
CA SER A 203 13.63 -10.18 11.77
C SER A 203 12.47 -9.60 10.96
N LEU A 204 12.74 -9.08 9.76
CA LEU A 204 11.69 -8.59 8.85
C LEU A 204 10.61 -9.64 8.56
N ARG A 205 10.98 -10.94 8.55
CA ARG A 205 10.03 -12.04 8.38
C ARG A 205 9.13 -12.22 9.62
N THR A 206 9.70 -12.13 10.82
CA THR A 206 8.97 -12.19 12.09
C THR A 206 8.00 -11.00 12.18
N TRP A 207 8.52 -9.79 11.92
CA TRP A 207 7.76 -8.54 11.90
C TRP A 207 6.52 -8.61 11.00
N ARG A 208 6.68 -9.09 9.76
CA ARG A 208 5.58 -9.21 8.80
C ARG A 208 4.48 -10.18 9.25
N ARG A 209 4.81 -11.14 10.12
CA ARG A 209 3.90 -12.18 10.61
C ARG A 209 3.28 -11.88 11.97
N LEU A 210 3.64 -10.77 12.62
CA LEU A 210 3.03 -10.40 13.90
C LEU A 210 1.57 -9.98 13.69
N GLU A 211 0.67 -10.68 14.40
CA GLU A 211 -0.74 -10.34 14.48
C GLU A 211 -0.98 -9.23 15.52
N PRO A 212 -2.00 -8.38 15.35
CA PRO A 212 -2.33 -7.33 16.31
C PRO A 212 -2.70 -7.91 17.68
N GLY A 213 -2.23 -7.29 18.75
CA GLY A 213 -2.44 -7.74 20.13
C GLY A 213 -1.58 -8.96 20.53
N ALA A 214 -0.89 -9.59 19.59
CA ALA A 214 0.10 -10.61 19.86
C ALA A 214 1.51 -10.01 19.78
N GLY A 215 2.42 -10.54 20.58
CA GLY A 215 3.83 -10.40 20.26
C GLY A 215 4.76 -11.12 21.23
N PRO A 216 6.00 -11.37 20.77
CA PRO A 216 6.99 -12.15 21.50
C PRO A 216 7.63 -11.34 22.64
N LEU A 217 8.15 -12.07 23.63
CA LEU A 217 9.23 -11.55 24.47
C LEU A 217 10.47 -11.39 23.60
N CYS A 218 11.09 -10.21 23.64
CA CYS A 218 12.30 -9.91 22.89
C CYS A 218 13.38 -9.32 23.79
N GLU A 219 14.65 -9.58 23.46
CA GLU A 219 15.76 -8.80 23.98
C GLU A 219 15.87 -7.47 23.22
N MET A 220 15.63 -6.37 23.95
CA MET A 220 15.98 -5.03 23.50
C MET A 220 17.45 -4.77 23.78
N LYS A 221 18.19 -4.41 22.74
CA LYS A 221 19.59 -3.98 22.80
C LYS A 221 19.67 -2.46 22.86
N ARG A 222 20.22 -1.92 23.94
CA ARG A 222 20.51 -0.49 24.07
C ARG A 222 21.81 -0.13 23.34
N PRO A 223 21.95 1.09 22.82
CA PRO A 223 23.20 1.58 22.23
C PRO A 223 24.41 1.53 23.18
N SER A 224 24.18 1.67 24.50
CA SER A 224 25.19 1.49 25.55
C SER A 224 25.74 0.06 25.68
N GLY A 225 25.16 -0.92 24.98
CA GLY A 225 25.56 -2.32 25.00
C GLY A 225 24.80 -3.20 26.00
N ASN A 226 24.05 -2.59 26.93
CA ASN A 226 23.18 -3.30 27.86
C ASN A 226 21.96 -3.90 27.14
N ARG A 227 21.47 -5.03 27.65
CA ARG A 227 20.28 -5.72 27.14
C ARG A 227 19.19 -5.78 28.19
N LYS A 228 17.95 -5.65 27.75
CA LYS A 228 16.75 -5.76 28.60
C LYS A 228 15.73 -6.62 27.88
N THR A 229 15.23 -7.66 28.54
CA THR A 229 14.09 -8.42 28.01
C THR A 229 12.83 -7.59 28.17
N VAL A 230 12.05 -7.46 27.10
CA VAL A 230 10.81 -6.69 27.06
C VAL A 230 9.75 -7.47 26.30
N GLU A 231 8.48 -7.30 26.69
CA GLU A 231 7.37 -7.88 25.93
C GLU A 231 7.02 -6.92 24.80
N VAL A 232 7.16 -7.39 23.56
CA VAL A 232 6.80 -6.61 22.39
C VAL A 232 5.38 -6.96 22.01
N ARG A 233 4.51 -5.95 21.86
CA ARG A 233 3.14 -6.13 21.37
C ARG A 233 2.94 -5.31 20.11
N CYS A 234 2.49 -5.97 19.04
CA CYS A 234 2.10 -5.29 17.82
C CYS A 234 0.71 -4.68 18.02
N LEU A 235 0.58 -3.36 17.89
CA LEU A 235 -0.71 -2.67 17.82
C LEU A 235 -1.01 -2.41 16.35
N ALA A 236 -2.09 -3.00 15.82
CA ALA A 236 -2.52 -2.63 14.47
C ALA A 236 -2.99 -1.18 14.46
N VAL A 237 -2.35 -0.37 13.62
CA VAL A 237 -2.94 0.87 13.13
C VAL A 237 -2.98 0.76 11.62
N THR A 238 -4.18 0.70 11.03
CA THR A 238 -4.32 0.93 9.58
C THR A 238 -5.61 1.65 9.25
N LYS A 239 -5.47 2.70 8.43
CA LYS A 239 -6.12 2.78 7.12
C LYS A 239 -5.14 3.40 6.13
N GLY A 240 -4.77 2.65 5.09
CA GLY A 240 -3.90 3.13 4.01
C GLY A 240 -2.83 2.11 3.62
N LYS A 241 -2.25 2.32 2.44
CA LYS A 241 -1.31 1.41 1.77
C LYS A 241 0.08 1.39 2.41
N PHE A 242 0.42 2.44 3.13
CA PHE A 242 1.42 2.38 4.19
C PHE A 242 0.64 1.96 5.43
N ALA A 243 0.79 0.70 5.82
CA ALA A 243 0.29 0.22 7.08
C ALA A 243 1.42 0.37 8.10
N PRO A 244 1.66 1.56 8.68
CA PRO A 244 2.64 1.66 9.74
C PRO A 244 2.08 0.84 10.91
N ARG A 245 2.75 -0.26 11.23
CA ARG A 245 2.37 -1.08 12.37
C ARG A 245 3.04 -0.44 13.57
N ALA A 246 2.25 -0.09 14.58
CA ALA A 246 2.79 0.41 15.82
C ALA A 246 3.29 -0.78 16.64
N LEU A 247 4.45 -0.62 17.25
CA LEU A 247 5.05 -1.59 18.14
C LEU A 247 5.10 -0.95 19.53
N LEU A 248 4.34 -1.55 20.45
CA LEU A 248 4.35 -1.20 21.86
C LEU A 248 5.34 -2.12 22.57
N VAL A 249 6.26 -1.55 23.32
CA VAL A 249 7.21 -2.27 24.15
C VAL A 249 6.73 -2.13 25.59
N VAL A 250 6.25 -3.24 26.16
CA VAL A 250 5.82 -3.30 27.55
C VAL A 250 7.01 -3.77 28.37
N GLY A 251 7.43 -2.93 29.31
CA GLY A 251 8.58 -3.15 30.19
C GLY A 251 8.33 -4.17 31.28
#